data_AF-A0A3P7LC17-F1
#
_entry.id   AF-A0A3P7LC17-F1
#
_cell.length_a   1.000
_cell.length_b   1.000
_cell.length_c   1.000
_cell.angle_alpha   90.00
_cell.angle_beta   90.00
_cell.angle_gamma   90.00
#
_symmetry.space_group_name_H-M   'P 1'
#
loop_
_entity.id
_entity.type
_entity.pdbx_description
1 polymer ?
#
loop_
_entity_poly.entity_id
_entity_poly.type
_entity_poly.pdbx_seq_one_letter_code
_entity_poly.pdbx_strand_id
1 'polypeptide(L)'
;MSPHYGRAYTATLAVIEKSSSCVDRLRNAMRKLQVTPIRASPANTFIPLYLETCKFVVVWRNAVLRPLQTPYCGPYKAVRRSDKEFIMDRNGKSDTVSSDRVKTAYVEDTEPTSTAHSL
;
A
#
# COMPACT_ATOMS: atom_id res chain seq x y z
N MET A 1 37.13 13.45 58.79
CA MET A 1 36.87 12.33 57.87
C MET A 1 35.88 12.77 56.80
N SER A 2 36.32 12.96 55.55
CA SER A 2 35.44 13.30 54.43
C SER A 2 35.18 12.04 53.60
N PRO A 3 33.92 11.68 53.29
CA PRO A 3 33.65 10.44 52.56
C PRO A 3 33.77 10.66 51.03
N HIS A 4 34.48 9.75 50.37
CA HIS A 4 34.78 9.72 48.93
C HIS A 4 33.54 9.37 48.05
N TYR A 5 32.48 10.18 48.05
CA TYR A 5 31.29 9.97 47.22
C TYR A 5 31.28 10.72 45.87
N GLY A 6 32.36 11.40 45.47
CA GLY A 6 32.34 12.38 44.37
C GLY A 6 32.42 11.86 42.92
N ARG A 7 32.72 10.57 42.69
CA ARG A 7 33.09 10.09 41.33
C ARG A 7 31.97 9.38 40.55
N ALA A 8 31.01 8.75 41.23
CA ALA A 8 29.96 7.97 40.55
C ALA A 8 28.76 8.83 40.12
N TYR A 9 28.39 9.83 40.92
CA TYR A 9 27.28 10.74 40.62
C TYR A 9 27.59 11.66 39.43
N THR A 10 28.84 12.11 39.29
CA THR A 10 29.26 12.99 38.19
C THR A 10 29.28 12.25 36.85
N ALA A 11 29.71 10.99 36.83
CA ALA A 11 29.72 10.16 35.61
C ALA A 11 28.31 9.82 35.10
N THR A 12 27.38 9.53 36.01
CA THR A 12 25.98 9.22 35.66
C THR A 12 25.23 10.47 35.16
N LEU A 13 25.42 11.63 35.80
CA LEU A 13 24.88 12.91 35.33
C LEU A 13 25.41 13.28 33.94
N ALA A 14 26.70 13.08 33.68
CA ALA A 14 27.30 13.34 32.37
C ALA A 14 26.75 12.43 31.25
N VAL A 15 26.44 11.16 31.57
CA VAL A 15 25.79 10.25 30.61
C VAL A 15 24.35 10.66 30.34
N ILE A 16 23.61 11.07 31.37
CA ILE A 16 22.22 11.55 31.24
C ILE A 16 22.18 12.84 30.42
N GLU A 17 23.05 13.81 30.70
CA GLU A 17 23.18 15.07 29.95
C GLU A 17 23.60 14.83 28.49
N LYS A 18 24.50 13.88 28.24
CA LYS A 18 24.90 13.50 26.89
C LYS A 18 23.74 12.85 26.11
N SER A 19 22.90 12.06 26.78
CA SER A 19 21.75 11.41 26.16
C SER A 19 20.63 12.39 25.84
N SER A 20 20.32 13.35 26.71
CA SER A 20 19.38 14.44 26.41
C SER A 20 19.87 15.31 25.25
N SER A 21 21.15 15.68 25.25
CA SER A 21 21.80 16.43 24.15
C SER A 21 21.72 15.71 22.80
N CYS A 22 21.90 14.39 22.79
CA CYS A 22 21.80 13.59 21.57
C CYS A 22 20.38 13.60 20.98
N VAL A 23 19.38 13.37 21.83
CA VAL A 23 17.98 13.33 21.39
C VAL A 23 17.50 14.71 20.92
N ASP A 24 17.91 15.78 21.59
CA ASP A 24 17.51 17.14 21.19
C ASP A 24 18.18 17.59 19.88
N ARG A 25 19.44 17.18 19.65
CA ARG A 25 20.11 17.36 18.35
C ARG A 25 19.38 16.61 17.25
N LEU A 26 18.98 15.35 17.48
CA LEU A 26 18.23 14.57 16.50
C LEU A 26 16.87 15.20 16.20
N ARG A 27 16.11 15.60 17.23
CA ARG A 27 14.82 16.28 17.06
C ARG A 27 14.97 17.55 16.24
N ASN A 28 15.98 18.36 16.54
CA ASN A 28 16.23 19.60 15.80
C ASN A 28 16.67 19.35 14.36
N ALA A 29 17.45 18.30 14.10
CA ALA A 29 17.82 17.90 12.74
C ALA A 29 16.59 17.43 11.94
N MET A 30 15.76 16.57 12.52
CA MET A 30 14.55 16.05 11.87
C MET A 30 13.52 17.15 11.59
N ARG A 31 13.34 18.12 12.50
CA ARG A 31 12.45 19.28 12.28
C ARG A 31 12.91 20.17 11.11
N LYS A 32 14.21 20.18 10.80
CA LYS A 32 14.79 20.99 9.72
C LYS A 32 14.75 20.28 8.37
N LEU A 33 14.42 18.99 8.31
CA LEU A 33 14.24 18.29 7.06
C LEU A 33 13.01 18.85 6.35
N GLN A 34 13.22 19.35 5.13
CA GLN A 34 12.17 19.72 4.22
C GLN A 34 11.95 18.59 3.23
N VAL A 35 10.70 18.42 2.79
CA VAL A 35 10.39 17.45 1.73
C VAL A 35 11.11 17.90 0.46
N THR A 36 12.03 17.09 -0.02
CA THR A 36 12.57 17.26 -1.37
C THR A 36 11.43 17.02 -2.36
N PRO A 37 11.15 17.96 -3.28
CA PRO A 37 10.08 17.78 -4.26
C PRO A 37 10.33 16.49 -5.05
N ILE A 38 9.27 15.71 -5.20
CA ILE A 38 9.31 14.45 -5.95
C ILE A 38 9.70 14.78 -7.39
N ARG A 39 10.71 14.07 -7.92
CA ARG A 39 11.11 14.20 -9.33
C ARG A 39 9.91 13.87 -10.20
N ALA A 40 9.49 14.81 -11.05
CA ALA A 40 8.47 14.55 -12.06
C ALA A 40 8.95 13.42 -12.97
N SER A 41 8.20 12.32 -12.99
CA SER A 41 8.38 11.26 -13.97
C SER A 41 7.58 11.67 -15.23
N PRO A 42 8.14 11.53 -16.45
CA PRO A 42 7.38 11.78 -17.66
C PRO A 42 6.14 10.88 -17.67
N ALA A 43 4.97 11.49 -17.92
CA ALA A 43 3.65 10.89 -17.77
C ALA A 43 3.31 9.84 -18.85
N ASN A 44 4.28 9.05 -19.31
CA ASN A 44 4.02 7.95 -20.23
C ASN A 44 3.85 6.66 -19.43
N THR A 45 2.71 6.53 -18.76
CA THR A 45 2.37 5.27 -18.09
C THR A 45 1.75 4.36 -19.14
N PHE A 46 2.46 3.29 -19.50
CA PHE A 46 1.97 2.33 -20.47
C PHE A 46 0.89 1.46 -19.83
N ILE A 47 -0.37 1.65 -20.23
CA ILE A 47 -1.46 0.71 -19.91
C ILE A 47 -1.67 -0.20 -21.11
N PRO A 48 -1.64 -1.54 -20.92
CA PRO A 48 -2.04 -2.46 -21.97
C PRO A 48 -3.48 -2.20 -22.46
N LEU A 49 -3.68 -2.14 -23.78
CA LEU A 49 -4.98 -1.83 -24.42
C LEU A 49 -6.16 -2.69 -23.90
N TYR A 50 -5.91 -3.95 -23.54
CA TYR A 50 -6.95 -4.84 -23.02
C TYR A 50 -7.45 -4.43 -21.62
N LEU A 51 -6.68 -3.66 -20.84
CA LEU A 51 -7.14 -3.12 -19.56
C LEU A 51 -8.01 -1.87 -19.74
N GLU A 52 -7.88 -1.16 -20.86
CA GLU A 52 -8.71 0.00 -21.16
C GLU A 52 -10.16 -0.41 -21.48
N THR A 53 -10.35 -1.58 -22.09
CA THR A 53 -11.66 -2.05 -22.59
C THR A 53 -12.32 -3.12 -21.71
N CYS A 54 -11.62 -3.71 -20.73
CA CYS A 54 -12.13 -4.85 -19.95
C CYS A 54 -13.32 -4.52 -19.05
N LYS A 55 -14.42 -5.28 -19.10
CA LYS A 55 -15.59 -5.06 -18.23
C LYS A 55 -15.34 -5.49 -16.78
N PHE A 56 -14.58 -6.56 -16.60
CA PHE A 56 -14.24 -7.13 -15.30
C PHE A 56 -12.73 -7.28 -15.14
N VAL A 57 -12.27 -7.19 -13.90
CA VAL A 57 -10.86 -7.31 -13.55
C VAL A 57 -10.66 -8.18 -12.31
N VAL A 58 -9.58 -8.94 -12.28
CA VAL A 58 -9.08 -9.59 -11.06
C VAL A 58 -7.93 -8.80 -10.48
N VAL A 59 -7.88 -8.72 -9.14
CA VAL A 59 -6.89 -7.91 -8.44
C VAL A 59 -5.97 -8.76 -7.59
N TRP A 60 -4.66 -8.52 -7.69
CA TRP A 60 -3.67 -9.16 -6.84
C TRP A 60 -3.72 -8.62 -5.40
N ARG A 61 -3.86 -9.53 -4.43
CA ARG A 61 -3.81 -9.29 -3.00
C ARG A 61 -2.36 -9.16 -2.53
N ASN A 62 -1.92 -7.93 -2.27
CA ASN A 62 -0.59 -7.61 -1.74
C ASN A 62 -0.56 -7.86 -0.21
N ALA A 63 -0.75 -9.11 0.19
CA ALA A 63 -0.71 -9.53 1.58
C ALA A 63 -0.08 -10.93 1.67
N VAL A 64 0.45 -11.28 2.84
CA VAL A 64 0.88 -12.65 3.13
C VAL A 64 -0.36 -13.55 3.15
N LEU A 65 -0.34 -14.59 2.32
CA LEU A 65 -1.44 -15.52 2.15
C LEU A 65 -1.14 -16.81 2.90
N ARG A 66 -2.18 -17.49 3.39
CA ARG A 66 -2.05 -18.85 3.89
C ARG A 66 -1.80 -19.81 2.72
N PRO A 67 -1.21 -20.99 2.96
CA PRO A 67 -1.07 -22.01 1.92
C PRO A 67 -2.39 -22.26 1.19
N LEU A 68 -2.30 -22.45 -0.13
CA LEU A 68 -3.43 -22.73 -1.05
C LEU A 68 -4.49 -21.62 -1.18
N GLN A 69 -4.24 -20.41 -0.66
CA GLN A 69 -5.11 -19.27 -0.95
C GLN A 69 -4.75 -18.61 -2.28
N THR A 70 -5.76 -18.26 -3.08
CA THR A 70 -5.53 -17.58 -4.36
C THR A 70 -4.99 -16.17 -4.13
N PRO A 71 -3.92 -15.77 -4.84
CA PRO A 71 -3.37 -14.42 -4.73
C PRO A 71 -4.25 -13.38 -5.41
N TYR A 72 -5.09 -13.79 -6.35
CA TYR A 72 -6.06 -12.91 -6.99
C TYR A 72 -7.41 -13.00 -6.31
N CYS A 73 -8.09 -11.87 -6.23
CA CYS A 73 -9.46 -11.77 -5.79
C CYS A 73 -10.34 -11.35 -6.97
N GLY A 74 -11.47 -12.05 -7.09
CA GLY A 74 -12.73 -11.73 -7.77
C GLY A 74 -12.68 -11.06 -9.14
N PRO A 75 -13.59 -11.41 -10.08
CA PRO A 75 -13.92 -10.49 -11.16
C PRO A 75 -14.71 -9.30 -10.59
N TYR A 76 -14.08 -8.15 -10.47
CA TYR A 76 -14.71 -6.89 -10.08
C TYR A 76 -15.07 -6.07 -11.30
N LYS A 77 -16.22 -5.40 -11.27
CA LYS A 77 -16.64 -4.54 -12.38
C LYS A 77 -15.75 -3.30 -12.43
N ALA A 78 -15.14 -3.04 -13.59
CA ALA A 78 -14.37 -1.84 -13.82
C ALA A 78 -15.29 -0.61 -13.94
N VAL A 79 -15.09 0.39 -13.08
CA VAL A 79 -15.92 1.62 -13.03
C VAL A 79 -15.19 2.78 -13.71
N ARG A 80 -13.93 3.03 -13.35
CA ARG A 80 -13.11 4.12 -13.92
C ARG A 80 -11.66 3.68 -14.07
N ARG A 81 -10.98 4.20 -15.08
CA ARG A 81 -9.59 3.90 -15.41
C ARG A 81 -8.78 5.19 -15.48
N SER A 82 -7.55 5.13 -15.00
CA SER A 82 -6.54 6.18 -15.10
C SER A 82 -5.18 5.52 -15.26
N ASP A 83 -4.21 6.26 -15.76
CA ASP A 83 -2.81 5.86 -15.98
C ASP A 83 -2.22 4.99 -14.85
N LYS A 84 -2.48 5.39 -13.60
CA LYS A 84 -1.90 4.75 -12.42
C LYS A 84 -2.90 4.00 -11.55
N GLU A 85 -4.19 4.30 -11.71
CA GLU A 85 -5.22 3.87 -10.79
C GLU A 85 -6.43 3.29 -11.53
N PHE A 86 -6.94 2.22 -10.97
CA PHE A 86 -8.14 1.55 -11.43
C PHE A 86 -9.19 1.60 -10.33
N ILE A 87 -10.40 2.04 -10.66
CA ILE A 87 -11.53 2.04 -9.75
C ILE A 87 -12.48 0.92 -10.16
N MET A 88 -12.75 0.04 -9.21
CA MET A 88 -13.63 -1.11 -9.39
C MET A 88 -14.77 -1.09 -8.36
N ASP A 89 -15.88 -1.74 -8.71
CA ASP A 89 -16.96 -1.99 -7.77
C ASP A 89 -16.70 -3.30 -7.01
N ARG A 90 -16.50 -3.18 -5.70
CA ARG A 90 -16.39 -4.29 -4.77
C ARG A 90 -17.58 -4.24 -3.80
N ASN A 91 -18.58 -5.07 -4.06
CA ASN A 91 -19.78 -5.23 -3.23
C ASN A 91 -20.57 -3.92 -3.05
N GLY A 92 -20.78 -3.16 -4.14
CA GLY A 92 -21.51 -1.90 -4.13
C GLY A 92 -20.69 -0.70 -3.63
N LYS A 93 -19.37 -0.86 -3.46
CA LYS A 93 -18.45 0.18 -3.02
C LYS A 93 -17.33 0.34 -4.03
N SER A 94 -17.02 1.58 -4.38
CA SER A 94 -15.85 1.89 -5.20
C SER A 94 -14.57 1.64 -4.41
N ASP A 95 -13.69 0.82 -4.96
CA ASP A 95 -12.35 0.53 -4.44
C ASP A 95 -11.30 0.93 -5.48
N THR A 96 -10.22 1.58 -5.03
CA THR A 96 -9.14 2.09 -5.90
C THR A 96 -7.89 1.23 -5.72
N VAL A 97 -7.30 0.79 -6.82
CA VAL A 97 -6.08 -0.03 -6.84
C VAL A 97 -5.10 0.46 -7.89
N SER A 98 -3.80 0.21 -7.70
CA SER A 98 -2.80 0.52 -8.74
C SER A 98 -3.03 -0.36 -9.96
N SER A 99 -2.88 0.20 -11.16
CA SER A 99 -2.99 -0.52 -12.43
C SER A 99 -2.06 -1.74 -12.51
N ASP A 100 -0.90 -1.70 -11.85
CA ASP A 100 0.09 -2.80 -11.83
C ASP A 100 -0.42 -4.08 -11.15
N ARG A 101 -1.48 -3.96 -10.34
CA ARG A 101 -2.04 -5.09 -9.56
C ARG A 101 -3.29 -5.68 -10.21
N VAL A 102 -3.65 -5.22 -11.40
CA VAL A 102 -4.89 -5.53 -12.09
C VAL A 102 -4.61 -6.42 -13.29
N LYS A 103 -5.47 -7.42 -13.51
CA LYS A 103 -5.53 -8.19 -14.74
C LYS A 103 -6.97 -8.25 -15.23
N THR A 104 -7.15 -8.30 -16.56
CA THR A 104 -8.48 -8.49 -17.15
C THR A 104 -9.08 -9.83 -16.73
N ALA A 105 -10.38 -9.84 -16.48
CA ALA A 105 -11.17 -11.03 -16.22
C ALA A 105 -12.17 -11.21 -17.36
N TYR A 106 -12.06 -12.32 -18.09
CA TYR A 106 -13.05 -12.72 -19.07
C TYR A 106 -14.10 -13.56 -18.35
N VAL A 107 -15.32 -13.07 -18.32
CA VAL A 107 -16.48 -13.77 -17.76
C VAL A 107 -17.38 -14.10 -18.94
N GLU A 108 -17.76 -15.36 -19.09
CA GLU A 108 -18.74 -15.77 -20.09
C GLU A 108 -20.11 -15.25 -19.67
N ASP A 109 -20.81 -14.57 -20.59
CA ASP A 109 -22.21 -14.23 -20.41
C ASP A 109 -23.00 -15.54 -20.54
N THR A 110 -23.15 -16.26 -19.42
CA THR A 110 -24.05 -17.41 -19.37
C THR A 110 -25.48 -16.88 -19.41
N GLU A 111 -26.07 -16.87 -20.60
CA GLU A 111 -27.52 -16.81 -20.77
C GLU A 111 -28.14 -17.86 -19.83
N PRO A 112 -29.15 -17.53 -19.01
CA PRO A 112 -29.80 -18.52 -18.17
C PRO A 112 -30.56 -19.48 -19.09
N THR A 113 -29.92 -20.58 -19.48
CA THR A 113 -30.62 -21.73 -20.04
C THR A 113 -31.53 -22.24 -18.93
N SER A 114 -32.80 -21.81 -19.02
CA SER A 114 -33.95 -22.41 -18.36
C SER A 114 -34.08 -23.85 -18.86
N THR A 115 -33.20 -24.73 -18.40
CA THR A 115 -33.36 -26.18 -18.59
C THR A 115 -34.34 -26.63 -17.51
N ALA A 116 -35.63 -26.50 -17.83
CA ALA A 116 -36.69 -27.22 -17.13
C ALA A 116 -36.47 -28.71 -17.39
N HIS A 117 -35.84 -29.39 -16.43
CA HIS A 117 -35.86 -30.86 -16.39
C HIS A 117 -37.24 -31.29 -15.90
N SER A 118 -38.11 -31.64 -16.84
CA SER A 118 -39.34 -32.40 -16.57
C SER A 118 -39.09 -33.87 -16.86
N LEU A 119 -39.20 -34.67 -15.79
CA LEU A 119 -39.32 -36.13 -15.63
C LEU A 119 -38.31 -37.04 -16.34
#